data_AF-K2DA29-F1
#
_entry.id   AF-K2DA29-F1
#
_cell.length_a   1.000
_cell.length_b   1.000
_cell.length_c   1.000
_cell.angle_alpha   90.00
_cell.angle_beta   90.00
_cell.angle_gamma   90.00
#
_symmetry.space_group_name_H-M   'P 1'
#
loop_
_entity.id
_entity.type
_entity.pdbx_description
1 polymer ?
#
loop_
_entity_poly.entity_id
_entity_poly.type
_entity_poly.pdbx_seq_one_letter_code
_entity_poly.pdbx_strand_id
1 'polypeptide(L)'
;MYNYYSDLFNYKIPSFSLAILRKDPTDNIYLIGGSSAQTLGTTFDPNNKRDWELMGHRLFHAFFESKVSHTAFHTPPTLWFYEGLATYYENVSMGSLPQEITNKLGIDTRGNFSTLFNTYAYMRYKDSNLLSIIPMNEEQIQKSGGETEFLHYTQAPLIVKAIEERSYAINKKKNNMLNYVLDKCVGKINKKIDVKSIIMSALGEETDSFSKAYLYGNNVLPLWGLSENKKEDPELVVKSLKDMEYTLWSWFSKDNTSYLKDDITLNNILQYYDLAEKANVHFTSVEVEEKIKTESPTIYFLLKQYAFRAYICGVNLNDRDARIKLLGDKINIDKWNAVLKMR
;
A
#
# COMPACT_ATOMS: atom_id res chain seq x y z
N MET A 1 -5.22 21.50 1.39
CA MET A 1 -5.95 20.31 0.90
C MET A 1 -7.17 20.60 0.02
N TYR A 2 -8.27 21.21 0.47
CA TYR A 2 -9.42 21.47 -0.44
C TYR A 2 -9.00 22.22 -1.72
N ASN A 3 -8.22 23.30 -1.59
CA ASN A 3 -7.70 24.04 -2.75
C ASN A 3 -6.82 23.16 -3.66
N TYR A 4 -6.01 22.27 -3.09
CA TYR A 4 -5.20 21.33 -3.86
C TYR A 4 -6.08 20.43 -4.76
N TYR A 5 -7.16 19.87 -4.22
CA TYR A 5 -8.09 19.08 -5.02
C TYR A 5 -8.89 19.94 -6.00
N SER A 6 -9.23 21.17 -5.61
CA SER A 6 -9.90 22.12 -6.50
C SER A 6 -9.06 22.42 -7.74
N ASP A 7 -7.76 22.62 -7.57
CA ASP A 7 -6.81 22.85 -8.65
C ASP A 7 -6.59 21.56 -9.46
N LEU A 8 -6.43 20.40 -8.79
CA LEU A 8 -6.23 19.10 -9.42
C LEU A 8 -7.38 18.73 -10.37
N PHE A 9 -8.62 18.98 -9.96
CA PHE A 9 -9.83 18.69 -10.75
C PHE A 9 -10.30 19.87 -11.60
N ASN A 10 -9.62 21.02 -11.54
CA ASN A 10 -10.03 22.29 -12.14
C ASN A 10 -11.52 22.60 -11.88
N TYR A 11 -11.94 22.47 -10.63
CA TYR A 11 -13.33 22.54 -10.22
C TYR A 11 -13.46 22.92 -8.75
N LYS A 12 -14.56 23.58 -8.37
CA LYS A 12 -14.96 23.78 -6.98
C LYS A 12 -16.30 23.11 -6.79
N ILE A 13 -16.40 22.21 -5.82
CA ILE A 13 -17.67 21.59 -5.45
C ILE A 13 -18.58 22.68 -4.88
N PRO A 14 -19.73 22.97 -5.51
CA PRO A 14 -20.69 23.93 -4.99
C PRO A 14 -21.21 23.45 -3.64
N SER A 15 -21.24 24.35 -2.65
CA SER A 15 -21.83 24.09 -1.32
C SER A 15 -21.24 22.89 -0.57
N PHE A 16 -19.95 22.59 -0.75
CA PHE A 16 -19.28 21.52 0.00
C PHE A 16 -19.31 21.79 1.51
N SER A 17 -19.81 20.84 2.28
CA SER A 17 -19.95 20.95 3.73
C SER A 17 -19.06 19.94 4.45
N LEU A 18 -18.20 20.45 5.34
CA LEU A 18 -17.38 19.64 6.24
C LEU A 18 -17.97 19.70 7.66
N ALA A 19 -18.40 18.55 8.18
CA ALA A 19 -18.85 18.40 9.56
C ALA A 19 -17.76 17.71 10.38
N ILE A 20 -17.13 18.47 11.28
CA ILE A 20 -16.16 17.93 12.24
C ILE A 20 -16.94 17.44 13.47
N LEU A 21 -16.89 16.13 13.70
CA LEU A 21 -17.58 15.48 14.80
C LEU A 21 -16.66 15.38 16.02
N ARG A 22 -17.23 15.43 17.22
CA ARG A 22 -16.51 15.06 18.44
C ARG A 22 -16.40 13.53 18.52
N LYS A 23 -15.42 13.03 19.27
CA LYS A 23 -15.38 11.63 19.71
C LYS A 23 -16.65 11.30 20.50
N ASP A 24 -17.04 10.03 20.48
CA ASP A 24 -18.11 9.56 21.35
C ASP A 24 -17.73 9.81 22.82
N PRO A 25 -18.59 10.45 23.62
CA PRO A 25 -18.26 10.80 25.01
C PRO A 25 -18.17 9.59 25.95
N THR A 26 -18.67 8.43 25.55
CA THR A 26 -18.78 7.23 26.37
C THR A 26 -17.52 6.37 26.28
N ASP A 27 -17.05 6.14 25.06
CA ASP A 27 -15.95 5.20 24.78
C ASP A 27 -14.77 5.87 24.06
N ASN A 28 -14.83 7.20 23.81
CA ASN A 28 -13.83 7.97 23.07
C ASN A 28 -13.57 7.45 21.65
N ILE A 29 -14.51 6.70 21.07
CA ILE A 29 -14.38 6.18 19.71
C ILE A 29 -14.54 7.31 18.69
N TYR A 30 -13.80 7.20 17.59
CA TYR A 30 -13.93 8.08 16.45
C TYR A 30 -15.28 7.86 15.77
N LEU A 31 -16.08 8.91 15.68
CA LEU A 31 -17.29 8.92 14.88
C LEU A 31 -16.93 9.17 13.41
N ILE A 32 -17.35 8.26 12.54
CA ILE A 32 -17.25 8.42 11.09
C ILE A 32 -18.65 8.78 10.57
N GLY A 33 -18.77 9.96 9.98
CA GLY A 33 -19.93 10.32 9.17
C GLY A 33 -19.72 9.83 7.73
N GLY A 34 -20.82 9.72 6.97
CA GLY A 34 -20.73 9.43 5.55
C GLY A 34 -19.89 10.48 4.80
N SER A 35 -19.23 10.05 3.72
CA SER A 35 -18.66 10.92 2.71
C SER A 35 -19.52 10.83 1.46
N SER A 36 -19.76 11.97 0.81
CA SER A 36 -20.46 12.05 -0.47
C SER A 36 -19.82 13.14 -1.34
N ALA A 37 -20.29 13.26 -2.58
CA ALA A 37 -19.89 14.33 -3.49
C ALA A 37 -20.08 15.76 -2.94
N GLN A 38 -20.83 15.97 -1.85
CA GLN A 38 -21.12 17.31 -1.31
C GLN A 38 -20.90 17.44 0.21
N THR A 39 -20.79 16.33 0.94
CA THR A 39 -20.68 16.35 2.40
C THR A 39 -19.60 15.40 2.88
N LEU A 40 -18.88 15.81 3.91
CA LEU A 40 -17.93 14.96 4.62
C LEU A 40 -18.15 15.12 6.12
N GLY A 41 -18.46 14.03 6.81
CA GLY A 41 -18.56 14.00 8.27
C GLY A 41 -17.47 13.14 8.89
N THR A 42 -16.67 13.67 9.82
CA THR A 42 -15.68 12.86 10.54
C THR A 42 -15.23 13.48 11.83
N THR A 43 -14.89 12.63 12.80
CA THR A 43 -13.99 13.03 13.88
C THR A 43 -12.63 13.38 13.29
N PHE A 44 -12.01 14.44 13.82
CA PHE A 44 -10.76 14.96 13.33
C PHE A 44 -9.91 15.55 14.46
N ASP A 45 -8.70 15.02 14.62
CA ASP A 45 -7.64 15.53 15.47
C ASP A 45 -6.53 16.12 14.58
N PRO A 46 -6.31 17.46 14.61
CA PRO A 46 -5.28 18.10 13.80
C PRO A 46 -3.86 17.67 14.15
N ASN A 47 -3.66 17.00 15.30
CA ASN A 47 -2.37 16.47 15.74
C ASN A 47 -2.14 15.02 15.31
N ASN A 48 -3.11 14.40 14.61
CA ASN A 48 -3.00 13.06 14.10
C ASN A 48 -2.72 13.09 12.59
N LYS A 49 -1.57 12.53 12.17
CA LYS A 49 -1.21 12.40 10.75
C LYS A 49 -2.28 11.63 9.95
N ARG A 50 -2.83 10.55 10.53
CA ARG A 50 -3.79 9.68 9.84
C ARG A 50 -5.10 10.40 9.53
N ASP A 51 -5.51 11.33 10.37
CA ASP A 51 -6.75 12.10 10.14
C ASP A 51 -6.62 13.04 8.93
N TRP A 52 -5.43 13.62 8.74
CA TRP A 52 -5.14 14.41 7.55
C TRP A 52 -5.07 13.55 6.28
N GLU A 53 -4.48 12.36 6.36
CA GLU A 53 -4.48 11.38 5.26
C GLU A 53 -5.92 11.00 4.87
N LEU A 54 -6.74 10.57 5.84
CA LEU A 54 -8.14 10.22 5.61
C LEU A 54 -8.96 11.39 5.05
N MET A 55 -8.68 12.62 5.48
CA MET A 55 -9.28 13.82 4.90
C MET A 55 -8.91 13.97 3.42
N GLY A 56 -7.64 13.76 3.06
CA GLY A 56 -7.17 13.76 1.67
C GLY A 56 -7.90 12.71 0.82
N HIS A 57 -7.91 11.46 1.27
CA HIS A 57 -8.60 10.34 0.59
C HIS A 57 -10.07 10.65 0.32
N ARG A 58 -10.78 11.14 1.33
CA ARG A 58 -12.21 11.47 1.21
C ARG A 58 -12.48 12.69 0.35
N LEU A 59 -11.60 13.70 0.39
CA LEU A 59 -11.68 14.82 -0.55
C LEU A 59 -11.49 14.34 -1.99
N PHE A 60 -10.55 13.43 -2.26
CA PHE A 60 -10.43 12.85 -3.60
C PHE A 60 -11.75 12.22 -4.06
N HIS A 61 -12.37 11.35 -3.24
CA HIS A 61 -13.66 10.74 -3.57
C HIS A 61 -14.73 11.80 -3.82
N ALA A 62 -14.88 12.79 -2.94
CA ALA A 62 -15.88 13.84 -3.10
C ALA A 62 -15.71 14.60 -4.43
N PHE A 63 -14.48 14.97 -4.79
CA PHE A 63 -14.19 15.64 -6.06
C PHE A 63 -14.42 14.72 -7.26
N PHE A 64 -13.97 13.46 -7.18
CA PHE A 64 -14.16 12.48 -8.24
C PHE A 64 -15.65 12.23 -8.50
N GLU A 65 -16.44 11.91 -7.47
CA GLU A 65 -17.87 11.62 -7.56
C GLU A 65 -18.69 12.84 -8.01
N SER A 66 -18.26 14.05 -7.67
CA SER A 66 -18.92 15.28 -8.15
C SER A 66 -18.82 15.48 -9.67
N LYS A 67 -17.85 14.82 -10.32
CA LYS A 67 -17.55 14.94 -11.76
C LYS A 67 -17.86 13.68 -12.55
N VAL A 68 -17.56 12.52 -11.97
CA VAL A 68 -17.57 11.21 -12.60
C VAL A 68 -18.70 10.39 -12.00
N SER A 69 -19.87 10.44 -12.62
CA SER A 69 -21.05 9.66 -12.20
C SER A 69 -21.01 8.19 -12.64
N HIS A 70 -19.82 7.68 -12.97
CA HIS A 70 -19.64 6.39 -13.61
C HIS A 70 -19.50 5.26 -12.58
N THR A 71 -20.57 4.49 -12.37
CA THR A 71 -20.64 3.46 -11.31
C THR A 71 -19.58 2.38 -11.42
N ALA A 72 -19.11 2.04 -12.63
CA ALA A 72 -18.11 0.97 -12.78
C ALA A 72 -16.82 1.20 -11.99
N PHE A 73 -16.37 2.44 -11.74
CA PHE A 73 -15.20 2.69 -10.87
C PHE A 73 -15.39 2.20 -9.43
N HIS A 74 -16.63 1.98 -8.99
CA HIS A 74 -16.98 1.56 -7.64
C HIS A 74 -17.20 0.04 -7.52
N THR A 75 -16.90 -0.70 -8.59
CA THR A 75 -17.03 -2.16 -8.63
C THR A 75 -15.78 -2.76 -9.24
N PRO A 76 -15.32 -3.92 -8.73
CA PRO A 76 -14.27 -4.67 -9.41
C PRO A 76 -14.67 -5.04 -10.86
N PRO A 77 -13.69 -5.17 -11.76
CA PRO A 77 -12.24 -5.17 -11.53
C PRO A 77 -11.60 -3.77 -11.64
N THR A 78 -12.38 -2.68 -11.51
CA THR A 78 -11.88 -1.31 -11.67
C THR A 78 -11.83 -0.53 -10.36
N LEU A 79 -12.24 -1.14 -9.25
CA LEU A 79 -12.24 -0.50 -7.94
C LEU A 79 -10.82 -0.28 -7.42
N TRP A 80 -9.90 -1.23 -7.67
CA TRP A 80 -8.49 -1.06 -7.30
C TRP A 80 -7.88 0.20 -7.90
N PHE A 81 -8.28 0.57 -9.12
CA PHE A 81 -7.77 1.75 -9.80
C PHE A 81 -8.32 3.03 -9.16
N TYR A 82 -9.61 3.02 -8.81
CA TYR A 82 -10.26 4.14 -8.15
C TYR A 82 -9.66 4.40 -6.75
N GLU A 83 -9.57 3.36 -5.92
CA GLU A 83 -8.94 3.44 -4.60
C GLU A 83 -7.44 3.75 -4.70
N GLY A 84 -6.75 3.16 -5.69
CA GLY A 84 -5.34 3.45 -5.94
C GLY A 84 -5.08 4.92 -6.27
N LEU A 85 -5.93 5.55 -7.09
CA LEU A 85 -5.86 7.00 -7.33
C LEU A 85 -6.14 7.78 -6.04
N ALA A 86 -7.16 7.39 -5.27
CA ALA A 86 -7.51 8.04 -4.02
C ALA A 86 -6.35 8.03 -3.02
N THR A 87 -5.73 6.88 -2.78
CA THR A 87 -4.59 6.73 -1.87
C THR A 87 -3.30 7.36 -2.41
N TYR A 88 -3.09 7.35 -3.73
CA TYR A 88 -1.98 8.08 -4.35
C TYR A 88 -2.12 9.59 -4.10
N TYR A 89 -3.29 10.17 -4.40
CA TYR A 89 -3.50 11.59 -4.22
C TYR A 89 -3.67 12.00 -2.76
N GLU A 90 -4.15 11.11 -1.87
CA GLU A 90 -4.04 11.26 -0.41
C GLU A 90 -2.60 11.64 -0.07
N ASN A 91 -1.64 10.79 -0.43
CA ASN A 91 -0.22 10.98 -0.13
C ASN A 91 0.36 12.26 -0.75
N VAL A 92 0.03 12.56 -2.01
CA VAL A 92 0.51 13.78 -2.68
C VAL A 92 -0.08 15.04 -2.03
N SER A 93 -1.37 15.01 -1.66
CA SER A 93 -2.09 16.16 -1.10
C SER A 93 -1.54 16.59 0.26
N MET A 94 -0.90 15.69 1.01
CA MET A 94 -0.24 16.01 2.28
C MET A 94 0.84 17.09 2.12
N GLY A 95 1.44 17.21 0.93
CA GLY A 95 2.41 18.26 0.60
C GLY A 95 1.79 19.64 0.43
N SER A 96 0.46 19.73 0.37
CA SER A 96 -0.29 21.00 0.35
C SER A 96 -0.58 21.57 1.74
N LEU A 97 -0.21 20.85 2.80
CA LEU A 97 -0.42 21.31 4.17
C LEU A 97 0.61 22.40 4.55
N PRO A 98 0.23 23.35 5.42
CA PRO A 98 1.15 24.34 5.97
C PRO A 98 2.42 23.71 6.56
N GLN A 99 3.56 24.39 6.43
CA GLN A 99 4.86 23.88 6.90
C GLN A 99 4.87 23.55 8.40
N GLU A 100 4.14 24.33 9.20
CA GLU A 100 4.00 24.09 10.64
C GLU A 100 3.37 22.72 10.93
N ILE A 101 2.31 22.38 10.19
CA ILE A 101 1.59 21.11 10.34
C ILE A 101 2.47 19.95 9.83
N THR A 102 3.11 20.11 8.67
CA THR A 102 3.97 19.06 8.11
C THR A 102 5.17 18.77 9.00
N ASN A 103 5.81 19.80 9.56
CA ASN A 103 6.90 19.63 10.52
C ASN A 103 6.42 18.94 11.81
N LYS A 104 5.31 19.42 12.39
CA LYS A 104 4.76 18.87 13.65
C LYS A 104 4.41 17.38 13.53
N LEU A 105 3.88 16.98 12.38
CA LEU A 105 3.42 15.61 12.13
C LEU A 105 4.48 14.72 11.46
N GLY A 106 5.68 15.23 11.20
CA GLY A 106 6.74 14.49 10.51
C GLY A 106 6.31 14.02 9.10
N ILE A 107 5.56 14.85 8.37
CA ILE A 107 5.08 14.50 7.02
C ILE A 107 6.22 14.71 6.02
N ASP A 108 6.73 13.61 5.49
CA ASP A 108 7.63 13.60 4.32
C ASP A 108 6.91 12.92 3.15
N THR A 109 6.32 13.71 2.25
CA THR A 109 5.58 13.16 1.09
C THR A 109 6.43 12.35 0.15
N ARG A 110 7.73 12.66 0.03
CA ARG A 110 8.66 11.86 -0.79
C ARG A 110 9.01 10.57 -0.07
N GLY A 111 9.22 10.63 1.24
CA GLY A 111 9.51 9.48 2.10
C GLY A 111 8.34 8.51 2.19
N ASN A 112 7.10 9.00 2.23
CA ASN A 112 5.92 8.15 2.33
C ASN A 112 5.85 7.07 1.23
N PHE A 113 6.18 7.40 -0.02
CA PHE A 113 6.18 6.40 -1.11
C PHE A 113 7.33 5.39 -0.99
N SER A 114 8.50 5.81 -0.50
CA SER A 114 9.61 4.89 -0.18
C SER A 114 9.18 3.93 0.94
N THR A 115 8.61 4.44 2.04
CA THR A 115 8.07 3.63 3.13
C THR A 115 6.97 2.67 2.68
N LEU A 116 6.08 3.13 1.80
CA LEU A 116 5.00 2.31 1.24
C LEU A 116 5.56 1.20 0.33
N PHE A 117 6.52 1.53 -0.53
CA PHE A 117 7.17 0.56 -1.41
C PHE A 117 7.95 -0.49 -0.62
N ASN A 118 8.67 -0.06 0.42
CA ASN A 118 9.36 -0.92 1.36
C ASN A 118 8.39 -1.89 2.05
N THR A 119 7.27 -1.38 2.56
CA THR A 119 6.19 -2.19 3.16
C THR A 119 5.62 -3.19 2.15
N TYR A 120 5.33 -2.73 0.93
CA TYR A 120 4.85 -3.57 -0.17
C TYR A 120 5.83 -4.71 -0.47
N ALA A 121 7.11 -4.40 -0.67
CA ALA A 121 8.13 -5.40 -0.98
C ALA A 121 8.26 -6.43 0.15
N TYR A 122 8.37 -5.98 1.40
CA TYR A 122 8.46 -6.87 2.55
C TYR A 122 7.26 -7.83 2.62
N MET A 123 6.04 -7.31 2.59
CA MET A 123 4.83 -8.13 2.72
C MET A 123 4.68 -9.12 1.55
N ARG A 124 5.00 -8.69 0.33
CA ARG A 124 4.96 -9.55 -0.86
C ARG A 124 5.96 -10.70 -0.83
N TYR A 125 7.17 -10.50 -0.30
CA TYR A 125 8.17 -11.56 -0.22
C TYR A 125 8.02 -12.44 1.02
N LYS A 126 7.51 -11.88 2.12
CA LYS A 126 7.20 -12.64 3.33
C LYS A 126 6.03 -13.60 3.12
N ASP A 127 4.95 -13.14 2.50
CA ASP A 127 3.69 -13.87 2.33
C ASP A 127 3.25 -13.91 0.87
N SER A 128 4.13 -14.40 0.00
CA SER A 128 3.96 -14.38 -1.45
C SER A 128 2.65 -14.99 -1.93
N ASN A 129 2.13 -16.03 -1.28
CA ASN A 129 0.88 -16.67 -1.68
C ASN A 129 -0.37 -15.83 -1.48
N LEU A 130 -0.39 -14.96 -0.45
CA LEU A 130 -1.56 -14.14 -0.13
C LEU A 130 -1.43 -12.75 -0.76
N LEU A 131 -0.22 -12.21 -0.82
CA LEU A 131 -0.01 -10.80 -1.15
C LEU A 131 0.60 -10.59 -2.54
N SER A 132 0.75 -11.65 -3.33
CA SER A 132 1.03 -11.57 -4.77
C SER A 132 -0.24 -11.39 -5.59
N ILE A 133 -0.88 -10.24 -5.42
CA ILE A 133 -2.17 -9.95 -6.01
C ILE A 133 -1.99 -9.44 -7.44
N ILE A 134 -2.74 -10.02 -8.38
CA ILE A 134 -2.88 -9.50 -9.74
C ILE A 134 -4.05 -8.49 -9.73
N PRO A 135 -3.81 -7.18 -9.95
CA PRO A 135 -4.85 -6.15 -9.79
C PRO A 135 -6.10 -6.39 -10.63
N MET A 136 -5.94 -6.86 -11.88
CA MET A 136 -7.09 -7.13 -12.76
C MET A 136 -7.90 -8.37 -12.36
N ASN A 137 -7.43 -9.16 -11.38
CA ASN A 137 -8.17 -10.27 -10.78
C ASN A 137 -8.87 -9.87 -9.46
N GLU A 138 -9.05 -8.57 -9.20
CA GLU A 138 -9.69 -8.04 -7.99
C GLU A 138 -11.01 -8.75 -7.62
N GLU A 139 -11.82 -9.14 -8.61
CA GLU A 139 -13.06 -9.90 -8.39
C GLU A 139 -12.86 -11.21 -7.59
N GLN A 140 -11.69 -11.83 -7.71
CA GLN A 140 -11.38 -13.11 -7.06
C GLN A 140 -11.04 -12.96 -5.58
N ILE A 141 -10.60 -11.77 -5.16
CA ILE A 141 -10.16 -11.50 -3.77
C ILE A 141 -11.19 -10.72 -2.96
N GLN A 142 -12.33 -10.33 -3.53
CA GLN A 142 -13.37 -9.53 -2.84
C GLN A 142 -13.83 -10.11 -1.50
N LYS A 143 -13.73 -11.42 -1.33
CA LYS A 143 -14.13 -12.11 -0.10
C LYS A 143 -13.08 -12.04 1.00
N SER A 144 -11.84 -11.67 0.68
CA SER A 144 -10.80 -11.43 1.68
C SER A 144 -10.67 -9.93 1.92
N GLY A 145 -11.01 -9.51 3.14
CA GLY A 145 -10.77 -8.13 3.57
C GLY A 145 -9.28 -7.80 3.56
N GLY A 146 -8.42 -8.76 3.93
CA GLY A 146 -6.97 -8.56 3.99
C GLY A 146 -6.31 -8.37 2.63
N GLU A 147 -6.65 -9.21 1.64
CA GLU A 147 -6.13 -9.06 0.28
C GLU A 147 -6.65 -7.77 -0.37
N THR A 148 -7.93 -7.45 -0.17
CA THR A 148 -8.54 -6.22 -0.69
C THR A 148 -7.88 -4.96 -0.10
N GLU A 149 -7.68 -4.93 1.22
CA GLU A 149 -6.97 -3.85 1.92
C GLU A 149 -5.56 -3.65 1.36
N PHE A 150 -4.80 -4.75 1.20
CA PHE A 150 -3.45 -4.68 0.67
C PHE A 150 -3.43 -4.19 -0.78
N LEU A 151 -4.34 -4.68 -1.63
CA LEU A 151 -4.43 -4.22 -3.01
C LEU A 151 -4.73 -2.72 -3.07
N HIS A 152 -5.77 -2.26 -2.37
CA HIS A 152 -6.28 -0.89 -2.50
C HIS A 152 -5.36 0.15 -1.88
N TYR A 153 -4.83 -0.12 -0.68
CA TYR A 153 -4.12 0.89 0.10
C TYR A 153 -2.60 0.72 0.08
N THR A 154 -2.08 -0.36 -0.51
CA THR A 154 -0.63 -0.60 -0.64
C THR A 154 -0.19 -0.76 -2.09
N GLN A 155 -0.72 -1.73 -2.82
CA GLN A 155 -0.23 -2.05 -4.16
C GLN A 155 -0.73 -1.07 -5.23
N ALA A 156 -2.02 -0.76 -5.25
CA ALA A 156 -2.64 0.13 -6.24
C ALA A 156 -2.07 1.55 -6.26
N PRO A 157 -1.86 2.26 -5.12
CA PRO A 157 -1.22 3.58 -5.14
C PRO A 157 0.23 3.54 -5.66
N LEU A 158 0.95 2.43 -5.46
CA LEU A 158 2.28 2.23 -6.03
C LEU A 158 2.23 1.97 -7.54
N ILE A 159 1.21 1.25 -8.04
CA ILE A 159 0.97 1.13 -9.49
C ILE A 159 0.74 2.51 -10.09
N VAL A 160 -0.13 3.32 -9.47
CA VAL A 160 -0.38 4.70 -9.91
C VAL A 160 0.92 5.52 -9.90
N LYS A 161 1.70 5.43 -8.82
CA LYS A 161 3.01 6.10 -8.69
C LYS A 161 3.96 5.72 -9.83
N ALA A 162 4.09 4.42 -10.14
CA ALA A 162 4.94 3.93 -11.22
C ALA A 162 4.50 4.46 -12.59
N ILE A 163 3.18 4.48 -12.85
CA ILE A 163 2.64 5.04 -14.10
C ILE A 163 2.89 6.55 -14.17
N GLU A 164 2.68 7.29 -13.09
CA GLU A 164 2.87 8.75 -13.05
C GLU A 164 4.35 9.15 -13.25
N GLU A 165 5.30 8.45 -12.62
CA GLU A 165 6.72 8.69 -12.83
C GLU A 165 7.15 8.37 -14.26
N ARG A 166 6.67 7.24 -14.81
CA ARG A 166 6.99 6.85 -16.18
C ARG A 166 6.35 7.78 -17.20
N SER A 167 5.10 8.17 -16.99
CA SER A 167 4.40 9.16 -17.79
C SER A 167 5.18 10.48 -17.80
N TYR A 168 5.59 10.99 -16.63
CA TYR A 168 6.38 12.22 -16.58
C TYR A 168 7.73 12.08 -17.30
N ALA A 169 8.38 10.92 -17.25
CA ALA A 169 9.60 10.66 -18.02
C ALA A 169 9.36 10.75 -19.54
N ILE A 170 8.28 10.14 -20.04
CA ILE A 170 7.92 10.06 -21.48
C ILE A 170 7.42 11.40 -22.02
N ASN A 171 6.46 12.03 -21.35
CA ASN A 171 5.66 13.12 -21.91
C ASN A 171 5.73 14.44 -21.12
N LYS A 172 6.47 14.48 -19.99
CA LYS A 172 6.62 15.65 -19.10
C LYS A 172 5.30 16.20 -18.52
N LYS A 173 4.22 15.42 -18.58
CA LYS A 173 2.92 15.75 -17.98
C LYS A 173 2.67 14.88 -16.75
N LYS A 174 1.93 15.46 -15.81
CA LYS A 174 1.47 14.81 -14.58
C LYS A 174 -0.03 14.58 -14.68
N ASN A 175 -0.52 13.60 -13.91
CA ASN A 175 -1.93 13.31 -13.71
C ASN A 175 -2.63 12.90 -15.02
N ASN A 176 -1.91 12.32 -15.98
CA ASN A 176 -2.48 12.01 -17.31
C ASN A 176 -3.64 11.02 -17.21
N MET A 177 -3.54 10.03 -16.31
CA MET A 177 -4.63 9.08 -16.07
C MET A 177 -5.88 9.79 -15.54
N LEU A 178 -5.72 10.67 -14.54
CA LEU A 178 -6.84 11.42 -13.98
C LEU A 178 -7.45 12.36 -15.04
N ASN A 179 -6.61 13.10 -15.77
CA ASN A 179 -7.07 14.01 -16.84
C ASN A 179 -7.84 13.24 -17.91
N TYR A 180 -7.37 12.06 -18.33
CA TYR A 180 -8.10 11.21 -19.27
C TYR A 180 -9.48 10.81 -18.73
N VAL A 181 -9.57 10.42 -17.46
CA VAL A 181 -10.86 10.11 -16.81
C VAL A 181 -11.77 11.34 -16.81
N LEU A 182 -11.25 12.52 -16.46
CA LEU A 182 -12.03 13.75 -16.43
C LEU A 182 -12.51 14.17 -17.84
N ASP A 183 -11.68 13.98 -18.87
CA ASP A 183 -12.05 14.32 -20.25
C ASP A 183 -13.03 13.32 -20.87
N LYS A 184 -12.89 12.04 -20.53
CA LYS A 184 -13.59 10.96 -21.25
C LYS A 184 -14.74 10.33 -20.47
N CYS A 185 -14.81 10.47 -19.16
CA CYS A 185 -15.82 9.81 -18.32
C CYS A 185 -16.83 10.78 -17.69
N VAL A 186 -16.55 12.08 -17.64
CA VAL A 186 -17.49 13.08 -17.09
C VAL A 186 -18.81 13.08 -17.85
N GLY A 187 -19.91 13.04 -17.10
CA GLY A 187 -21.28 13.03 -17.64
C GLY A 187 -21.68 11.75 -18.39
N LYS A 188 -20.83 10.71 -18.41
CA LYS A 188 -21.14 9.43 -19.06
C LYS A 188 -21.57 8.40 -18.02
N ILE A 189 -22.81 7.93 -18.15
CA ILE A 189 -23.41 6.91 -17.28
C ILE A 189 -23.41 5.56 -18.03
N ASN A 190 -23.09 4.47 -17.33
CA ASN A 190 -23.20 3.08 -17.81
C ASN A 190 -22.38 2.68 -19.06
N LYS A 191 -21.20 3.26 -19.29
CA LYS A 191 -20.27 2.72 -20.31
C LYS A 191 -19.35 1.66 -19.67
N LYS A 192 -18.67 0.85 -20.47
CA LYS A 192 -17.55 0.07 -19.93
C LYS A 192 -16.36 1.00 -19.75
N ILE A 193 -15.70 0.93 -18.59
CA ILE A 193 -14.41 1.59 -18.38
C ILE A 193 -13.36 0.71 -19.03
N ASP A 194 -12.61 1.28 -19.96
CA ASP A 194 -11.43 0.64 -20.49
C ASP A 194 -10.19 1.17 -19.76
N VAL A 195 -9.77 0.44 -18.72
CA VAL A 195 -8.56 0.75 -17.94
C VAL A 195 -7.33 0.79 -18.85
N LYS A 196 -7.28 -0.05 -19.89
CA LYS A 196 -6.17 -0.05 -20.84
C LYS A 196 -6.07 1.29 -21.56
N SER A 197 -7.19 1.87 -22.00
CA SER A 197 -7.21 3.21 -22.61
C SER A 197 -6.76 4.31 -21.65
N ILE A 198 -7.12 4.21 -20.36
CA ILE A 198 -6.64 5.16 -19.33
C ILE A 198 -5.12 5.09 -19.22
N ILE A 199 -4.55 3.89 -19.13
CA ILE A 199 -3.10 3.71 -19.03
C ILE A 199 -2.40 4.11 -20.32
N MET A 200 -3.00 3.81 -21.47
CA MET A 200 -2.52 4.24 -22.79
C MET A 200 -2.35 5.74 -22.90
N SER A 201 -3.24 6.51 -22.26
CA SER A 201 -3.11 7.97 -22.19
C SER A 201 -1.85 8.45 -21.44
N ALA A 202 -1.32 7.63 -20.53
CA ALA A 202 -0.15 7.95 -19.71
C ALA A 202 1.15 7.36 -20.26
N LEU A 203 1.12 6.11 -20.75
CA LEU A 203 2.31 5.35 -21.14
C LEU A 203 2.51 5.19 -22.65
N GLY A 204 1.50 5.48 -23.48
CA GLY A 204 1.59 5.28 -24.93
C GLY A 204 2.01 3.86 -25.29
N GLU A 205 3.03 3.72 -26.13
CA GLU A 205 3.51 2.42 -26.65
C GLU A 205 3.93 1.43 -25.55
N GLU A 206 4.31 1.90 -24.36
CA GLU A 206 4.74 1.03 -23.26
C GLU A 206 3.59 0.31 -22.53
N THR A 207 2.34 0.72 -22.80
CA THR A 207 1.13 0.24 -22.11
C THR A 207 1.00 -1.27 -22.07
N ASP A 208 1.26 -1.94 -23.20
CA ASP A 208 1.08 -3.39 -23.28
C ASP A 208 2.12 -4.13 -22.41
N SER A 209 3.38 -3.68 -22.46
CA SER A 209 4.45 -4.26 -21.65
C SER A 209 4.23 -4.04 -20.16
N PHE A 210 3.81 -2.83 -19.77
CA PHE A 210 3.49 -2.49 -18.39
C PHE A 210 2.30 -3.29 -17.87
N SER A 211 1.21 -3.34 -18.66
CA SER A 211 0.00 -4.06 -18.28
C SER A 211 0.26 -5.55 -18.09
N LYS A 212 1.02 -6.16 -19.01
CA LYS A 212 1.41 -7.57 -18.92
C LYS A 212 2.23 -7.87 -17.66
N ALA A 213 3.13 -6.97 -17.28
CA ALA A 213 4.01 -7.20 -16.12
C ALA A 213 3.30 -6.96 -14.77
N TYR A 214 2.48 -5.91 -14.66
CA TYR A 214 2.05 -5.37 -13.36
C TYR A 214 0.54 -5.38 -13.13
N LEU A 215 -0.28 -5.50 -14.17
CA LEU A 215 -1.75 -5.51 -14.05
C LEU A 215 -2.35 -6.88 -14.26
N TYR A 216 -1.78 -7.64 -15.20
CA TYR A 216 -2.10 -9.04 -15.49
C TYR A 216 -0.98 -9.99 -15.08
N GLY A 217 0.17 -9.44 -14.69
CA GLY A 217 1.33 -10.17 -14.20
C GLY A 217 1.56 -9.91 -12.72
N ASN A 218 2.56 -10.61 -12.18
CA ASN A 218 2.85 -10.61 -10.75
C ASN A 218 4.22 -10.01 -10.41
N ASN A 219 4.83 -9.28 -11.35
CA ASN A 219 6.15 -8.70 -11.16
C ASN A 219 6.11 -7.65 -10.05
N VAL A 220 7.20 -7.51 -9.30
CA VAL A 220 7.37 -6.42 -8.35
C VAL A 220 7.53 -5.10 -9.12
N LEU A 221 6.84 -4.07 -8.64
CA LEU A 221 6.80 -2.76 -9.28
C LEU A 221 8.20 -2.17 -9.43
N PRO A 222 8.50 -1.48 -10.56
CA PRO A 222 9.84 -0.98 -10.86
C PRO A 222 10.08 0.37 -10.18
N LEU A 223 9.88 0.42 -8.86
CA LEU A 223 10.04 1.61 -8.02
C LEU A 223 11.30 1.52 -7.15
N TRP A 224 12.28 0.74 -7.61
CA TRP A 224 13.61 0.72 -7.02
C TRP A 224 14.24 2.11 -7.14
N GLY A 225 14.90 2.55 -6.08
CA GLY A 225 15.57 3.83 -5.98
C GLY A 225 14.73 4.94 -5.34
N LEU A 226 13.50 4.67 -4.87
CA LEU A 226 12.72 5.66 -4.12
C LEU A 226 13.42 6.10 -2.82
N SER A 227 14.27 5.24 -2.26
CA SER A 227 15.09 5.51 -1.08
C SER A 227 16.48 6.07 -1.41
N GLU A 228 16.81 6.30 -2.70
CA GLU A 228 18.13 6.81 -3.10
C GLU A 228 18.46 8.12 -2.37
N ASN A 229 19.67 8.19 -1.80
CA ASN A 229 20.20 9.33 -1.06
C ASN A 229 19.51 9.63 0.29
N LYS A 230 18.65 8.72 0.79
CA LYS A 230 18.13 8.80 2.16
C LYS A 230 18.86 7.83 3.07
N LYS A 231 19.26 8.31 4.24
CA LYS A 231 19.74 7.43 5.30
C LYS A 231 18.54 6.68 5.87
N GLU A 232 18.57 5.35 5.80
CA GLU A 232 17.56 4.49 6.41
C GLU A 232 17.59 4.64 7.94
N ASP A 233 16.41 4.74 8.55
CA ASP A 233 16.19 4.57 9.98
C ASP A 233 15.50 3.21 10.21
N PRO A 234 16.24 2.19 10.70
CA PRO A 234 15.70 0.84 10.88
C PRO A 234 14.48 0.79 11.80
N GLU A 235 14.41 1.65 12.82
CA GLU A 235 13.30 1.67 13.78
C GLU A 235 12.02 2.20 13.13
N LEU A 236 12.14 3.22 12.26
CA LEU A 236 11.01 3.71 11.48
C LEU A 236 10.51 2.68 10.47
N VAL A 237 11.43 1.96 9.81
CA VAL A 237 11.06 0.86 8.89
C VAL A 237 10.29 -0.21 9.64
N VAL A 238 10.82 -0.71 10.76
CA VAL A 238 10.16 -1.74 11.57
C VAL A 238 8.82 -1.28 12.11
N LYS A 239 8.70 -0.02 12.53
CA LYS A 239 7.43 0.56 12.96
C LYS A 239 6.39 0.50 11.83
N SER A 240 6.74 0.96 10.62
CA SER A 240 5.83 0.90 9.47
C SER A 240 5.41 -0.53 9.11
N LEU A 241 6.34 -1.50 9.20
CA LEU A 241 6.03 -2.90 8.99
C LEU A 241 5.10 -3.48 10.06
N LYS A 242 5.30 -3.11 11.34
CA LYS A 242 4.41 -3.50 12.45
C LYS A 242 3.01 -2.93 12.29
N ASP A 243 2.90 -1.67 11.89
CA ASP A 243 1.62 -1.02 11.63
C ASP A 243 0.87 -1.75 10.50
N MET A 244 1.55 -2.09 9.41
CA MET A 244 0.96 -2.89 8.32
C MET A 244 0.61 -4.32 8.75
N GLU A 245 1.49 -5.02 9.47
CA GLU A 245 1.23 -6.38 9.97
C GLU A 245 -0.01 -6.40 10.88
N TYR A 246 -0.18 -5.38 11.72
CA TYR A 246 -1.38 -5.23 12.55
C TYR A 246 -2.63 -5.02 11.70
N THR A 247 -2.59 -4.12 10.72
CA THR A 247 -3.72 -3.86 9.81
C THR A 247 -4.12 -5.15 9.08
N LEU A 248 -3.17 -5.83 8.45
CA LEU A 248 -3.43 -7.07 7.73
C LEU A 248 -3.94 -8.17 8.67
N TRP A 249 -3.34 -8.35 9.84
CA TRP A 249 -3.85 -9.31 10.84
C TRP A 249 -5.28 -9.00 11.27
N SER A 250 -5.63 -7.74 11.48
CA SER A 250 -6.99 -7.35 11.90
C SER A 250 -8.06 -7.67 10.85
N TRP A 251 -7.67 -7.71 9.57
CA TRP A 251 -8.54 -8.13 8.46
C TRP A 251 -8.51 -9.64 8.26
N PHE A 252 -7.33 -10.24 8.09
CA PHE A 252 -7.19 -11.66 7.83
C PHE A 252 -7.68 -12.54 8.99
N SER A 253 -7.62 -12.07 10.24
CA SER A 253 -8.19 -12.81 11.38
C SER A 253 -9.71 -12.92 11.34
N LYS A 254 -10.41 -12.02 10.63
CA LYS A 254 -11.84 -12.13 10.34
C LYS A 254 -12.12 -13.15 9.24
N ASP A 255 -11.23 -13.23 8.25
CA ASP A 255 -11.33 -14.18 7.13
C ASP A 255 -10.95 -15.61 7.57
N ASN A 256 -9.93 -15.73 8.42
CA ASN A 256 -9.40 -16.99 8.97
C ASN A 256 -8.86 -16.76 10.38
N THR A 257 -9.54 -17.33 11.38
CA THR A 257 -9.18 -17.21 12.80
C THR A 257 -7.81 -17.81 13.16
N SER A 258 -7.25 -18.65 12.29
CA SER A 258 -5.90 -19.23 12.45
C SER A 258 -4.79 -18.31 11.95
N TYR A 259 -5.12 -17.16 11.34
CA TYR A 259 -4.12 -16.19 10.89
C TYR A 259 -3.48 -15.47 12.09
N LEU A 260 -2.18 -15.66 12.25
CA LEU A 260 -1.41 -15.14 13.38
C LEU A 260 -0.63 -13.89 13.01
N LYS A 261 -0.64 -12.90 13.92
CA LYS A 261 0.20 -11.73 13.82
C LYS A 261 1.65 -12.12 14.09
N ASP A 262 2.55 -11.74 13.19
CA ASP A 262 3.98 -11.94 13.39
C ASP A 262 4.58 -10.84 14.28
N ASP A 263 5.69 -11.17 14.97
CA ASP A 263 6.45 -10.21 15.76
C ASP A 263 7.71 -9.79 15.01
N ILE A 264 7.60 -8.68 14.29
CA ILE A 264 8.68 -8.11 13.48
C ILE A 264 9.66 -7.39 14.41
N THR A 265 10.92 -7.83 14.49
CA THR A 265 11.90 -7.26 15.43
C THR A 265 13.32 -7.30 14.89
N LEU A 266 14.14 -6.32 15.29
CA LEU A 266 15.59 -6.27 14.97
C LEU A 266 16.44 -7.08 15.94
N ASN A 267 15.83 -7.67 16.97
CA ASN A 267 16.56 -8.42 17.99
C ASN A 267 17.33 -9.60 17.38
N ASN A 268 18.64 -9.63 17.60
CA ASN A 268 19.58 -10.62 17.07
C ASN A 268 19.59 -10.75 15.53
N ILE A 269 19.17 -9.72 14.81
CA ILE A 269 18.98 -9.81 13.35
C ILE A 269 20.26 -10.20 12.59
N LEU A 270 21.41 -9.65 13.00
CA LEU A 270 22.72 -9.97 12.40
C LEU A 270 23.13 -11.42 12.66
N GLN A 271 22.80 -11.96 13.84
CA GLN A 271 23.08 -13.36 14.15
C GLN A 271 22.28 -14.29 13.24
N TYR A 272 21.00 -14.02 13.03
CA TYR A 272 20.19 -14.84 12.12
C TYR A 272 20.66 -14.71 10.68
N TYR A 273 21.08 -13.51 10.27
CA TYR A 273 21.67 -13.29 8.96
C TYR A 273 22.91 -14.16 8.75
N ASP A 274 23.88 -14.12 9.67
CA ASP A 274 25.11 -14.93 9.56
C ASP A 274 24.83 -16.44 9.48
N LEU A 275 23.84 -16.92 10.24
CA LEU A 275 23.41 -18.31 10.19
C LEU A 275 22.69 -18.66 8.88
N ALA A 276 21.84 -17.76 8.38
CA ALA A 276 21.15 -17.92 7.11
C ALA A 276 22.12 -18.00 5.94
N GLU A 277 23.15 -17.14 5.92
CA GLU A 277 24.19 -17.14 4.88
C GLU A 277 25.03 -18.42 4.92
N LYS A 278 25.43 -18.88 6.11
CA LYS A 278 26.12 -20.18 6.26
C LYS A 278 25.30 -21.36 5.75
N ALA A 279 23.98 -21.28 5.91
CA ALA A 279 23.03 -22.28 5.42
C ALA A 279 22.61 -22.05 3.95
N ASN A 280 23.15 -21.02 3.28
CA ASN A 280 22.81 -20.63 1.91
C ASN A 280 21.29 -20.47 1.69
N VAL A 281 20.62 -19.83 2.64
CA VAL A 281 19.17 -19.61 2.61
C VAL A 281 18.83 -18.37 1.81
N HIS A 282 17.90 -18.52 0.87
CA HIS A 282 17.37 -17.45 0.06
C HIS A 282 15.84 -17.36 0.20
N PHE A 283 15.31 -16.14 0.26
CA PHE A 283 13.86 -15.91 0.23
C PHE A 283 13.34 -15.68 -1.19
N THR A 284 14.24 -15.37 -2.14
CA THR A 284 13.93 -15.20 -3.57
C THR A 284 15.20 -15.35 -4.42
N SER A 285 15.16 -15.02 -5.71
CA SER A 285 16.36 -15.01 -6.56
C SER A 285 17.40 -14.00 -6.07
N VAL A 286 18.69 -14.34 -6.19
CA VAL A 286 19.83 -13.49 -5.75
C VAL A 286 19.75 -12.06 -6.32
N GLU A 287 19.35 -11.90 -7.58
CA GLU A 287 19.21 -10.56 -8.20
C GLU A 287 18.20 -9.68 -7.45
N VAL A 288 17.08 -10.26 -7.05
CA VAL A 288 16.03 -9.54 -6.32
C VAL A 288 16.44 -9.30 -4.87
N GLU A 289 17.14 -10.25 -4.24
CA GLU A 289 17.70 -10.06 -2.89
C GLU A 289 18.64 -8.85 -2.85
N GLU A 290 19.51 -8.68 -3.85
CA GLU A 290 20.41 -7.52 -3.95
C GLU A 290 19.66 -6.21 -4.23
N LYS A 291 18.59 -6.22 -5.04
CA LYS A 291 17.72 -5.04 -5.22
C LYS A 291 17.07 -4.61 -3.91
N ILE A 292 16.53 -5.56 -3.14
CA ILE A 292 15.91 -5.28 -1.84
C ILE A 292 16.95 -4.78 -0.85
N LYS A 293 18.13 -5.40 -0.80
CA LYS A 293 19.23 -4.97 0.07
C LYS A 293 19.71 -3.56 -0.25
N THR A 294 19.75 -3.19 -1.52
CA THR A 294 20.10 -1.83 -1.96
C THR A 294 19.02 -0.82 -1.59
N GLU A 295 17.75 -1.19 -1.74
CA GLU A 295 16.61 -0.33 -1.40
C GLU A 295 16.45 -0.13 0.12
N SER A 296 16.51 -1.22 0.89
CA SER A 296 16.32 -1.27 2.33
C SER A 296 17.07 -2.46 2.94
N PRO A 297 18.27 -2.24 3.51
CA PRO A 297 19.01 -3.26 4.25
C PRO A 297 18.18 -3.88 5.37
N THR A 298 17.37 -3.07 6.06
CA THR A 298 16.51 -3.55 7.15
C THR A 298 15.49 -4.58 6.65
N ILE A 299 14.81 -4.32 5.53
CA ILE A 299 13.88 -5.29 4.92
C ILE A 299 14.59 -6.56 4.50
N TYR A 300 15.76 -6.42 3.86
CA TYR A 300 16.55 -7.56 3.44
C TYR A 300 16.85 -8.50 4.62
N PHE A 301 17.33 -7.95 5.74
CA PHE A 301 17.65 -8.75 6.91
C PHE A 301 16.42 -9.41 7.54
N LEU A 302 15.29 -8.70 7.62
CA LEU A 302 14.04 -9.26 8.16
C LEU A 302 13.49 -10.40 7.28
N LEU A 303 13.54 -10.25 5.95
CA LEU A 303 13.15 -11.32 5.02
C LEU A 303 14.08 -12.53 5.11
N LYS A 304 15.39 -12.30 5.23
CA LYS A 304 16.38 -13.37 5.48
C LYS A 304 16.10 -14.11 6.77
N GLN A 305 15.79 -13.40 7.86
CA GLN A 305 15.40 -14.01 9.13
C GLN A 305 14.14 -14.87 8.97
N TYR A 306 13.11 -14.37 8.28
CA TYR A 306 11.87 -15.11 8.07
C TYR A 306 12.09 -16.37 7.24
N ALA A 307 12.87 -16.28 6.15
CA ALA A 307 13.24 -17.44 5.34
C ALA A 307 14.13 -18.43 6.09
N PHE A 308 15.03 -17.95 6.94
CA PHE A 308 15.84 -18.81 7.80
C PHE A 308 14.97 -19.58 8.80
N ARG A 309 13.98 -18.93 9.41
CA ARG A 309 12.98 -19.61 10.24
C ARG A 309 12.25 -20.70 9.46
N ALA A 310 11.84 -20.41 8.22
CA ALA A 310 11.20 -21.38 7.36
C ALA A 310 12.09 -22.59 7.05
N TYR A 311 13.37 -22.34 6.76
CA TYR A 311 14.38 -23.37 6.55
C TYR A 311 14.54 -24.28 7.78
N ILE A 312 14.73 -23.71 8.97
CA ILE A 312 14.86 -24.47 10.24
C ILE A 312 13.62 -25.33 10.51
N CYS A 313 12.44 -24.80 10.22
CA CYS A 313 11.18 -25.50 10.44
C CYS A 313 10.88 -26.54 9.35
N GLY A 314 11.56 -26.49 8.20
CA GLY A 314 11.27 -27.33 7.04
C GLY A 314 9.95 -26.94 6.34
N VAL A 315 9.58 -25.66 6.39
CA VAL A 315 8.34 -25.13 5.81
C VAL A 315 8.66 -24.42 4.50
N ASN A 316 7.91 -24.73 3.44
CA ASN A 316 7.99 -24.00 2.19
C ASN A 316 7.28 -22.65 2.32
N LEU A 317 7.96 -21.54 2.04
CA LEU A 317 7.35 -20.20 2.06
C LEU A 317 6.25 -20.02 1.02
N ASN A 318 6.29 -20.80 -0.06
CA ASN A 318 5.21 -20.84 -1.07
C ASN A 318 4.08 -21.81 -0.67
N ASP A 319 3.97 -22.21 0.59
CA ASP A 319 2.78 -22.87 1.13
C ASP A 319 1.75 -21.83 1.61
N ARG A 320 0.46 -22.01 1.30
CA ARG A 320 -0.61 -21.09 1.74
C ARG A 320 -0.71 -20.99 3.25
N ASP A 321 -0.37 -22.08 3.94
CA ASP A 321 -0.41 -22.16 5.41
C ASP A 321 0.97 -21.93 6.05
N ALA A 322 1.97 -21.45 5.28
CA ALA A 322 3.34 -21.25 5.77
C ALA A 322 3.37 -20.44 7.06
N ARG A 323 2.66 -19.29 7.10
CA ARG A 323 2.55 -18.45 8.30
C ARG A 323 2.01 -19.25 9.49
N ILE A 324 0.92 -19.98 9.31
CA ILE A 324 0.27 -20.74 10.39
C ILE A 324 1.23 -21.82 10.92
N LYS A 325 1.91 -22.54 10.00
CA LYS A 325 2.90 -23.55 10.33
C LYS A 325 4.11 -22.97 11.06
N LEU A 326 4.55 -21.77 10.70
CA LEU A 326 5.72 -21.15 11.32
C LEU A 326 5.42 -20.53 12.68
N LEU A 327 4.26 -19.89 12.82
CA LEU A 327 3.91 -19.08 13.98
C LEU A 327 3.04 -19.82 15.01
N GLY A 328 2.27 -20.83 14.58
CA GLY A 328 1.27 -21.50 15.42
C GLY A 328 1.59 -22.95 15.79
N ASP A 329 2.44 -23.63 15.01
CA ASP A 329 2.84 -25.01 15.32
C ASP A 329 3.88 -25.03 16.45
N LYS A 330 3.54 -25.73 17.54
CA LYS A 330 4.39 -25.80 18.73
C LYS A 330 5.78 -26.40 18.45
N ILE A 331 5.86 -27.42 17.60
CA ILE A 331 7.14 -28.06 17.24
C ILE A 331 8.01 -27.04 16.50
N ASN A 332 7.44 -26.28 15.57
CA ASN A 332 8.18 -25.27 14.82
C ASN A 332 8.57 -24.07 15.69
N ILE A 333 7.72 -23.67 16.64
CA ILE A 333 8.05 -22.68 17.65
C ILE A 333 9.25 -23.15 18.51
N ASP A 334 9.23 -24.41 18.96
CA ASP A 334 10.31 -24.97 19.78
C ASP A 334 11.62 -25.08 19.00
N LYS A 335 11.58 -25.48 17.72
CA LYS A 335 12.76 -25.46 16.81
C LYS A 335 13.35 -24.07 16.70
N TRP A 336 12.52 -23.06 16.44
CA TRP A 336 12.97 -21.67 16.33
C TRP A 336 13.57 -21.17 17.65
N ASN A 337 12.89 -21.44 18.77
CA ASN A 337 13.37 -21.06 20.10
C ASN A 337 14.66 -21.76 20.51
N ALA A 338 14.94 -22.97 20.03
CA ALA A 338 16.21 -23.64 20.26
C ALA A 338 17.37 -22.89 19.62
N VAL A 339 17.18 -22.33 18.42
CA VAL A 339 18.16 -21.45 17.76
C VAL A 339 18.41 -20.19 18.58
N LEU A 340 17.37 -19.60 19.19
CA LEU A 340 17.50 -18.44 20.09
C LEU A 340 18.36 -18.73 21.33
N LYS A 341 18.43 -19.99 21.75
CA LYS A 341 19.13 -20.46 22.95
C LYS A 341 20.57 -20.91 22.70
N MET A 342 21.00 -21.06 21.45
CA MET A 342 22.40 -21.39 21.09
C MET A 342 23.37 -20.20 21.32
N ARG A 343 23.15 -19.43 22.39
CA ARG A 343 23.98 -18.30 22.80
C ARG A 343 25.33 -18.76 23.35
#